data_AF-A0A1M5XCB8-F1
#
_entry.id   AF-A0A1M5XCB8-F1
#
_cell.length_a   1.000
_cell.length_b   1.000
_cell.length_c   1.000
_cell.angle_alpha   90.00
_cell.angle_beta   90.00
_cell.angle_gamma   90.00
#
_symmetry.space_group_name_H-M   'P 1'
#
loop_
_entity.id
_entity.type
_entity.pdbx_description
1 polymer ?
#
loop_
_entity_poly.entity_id
_entity_poly.type
_entity_poly.pdbx_seq_one_letter_code
_entity_poly.pdbx_strand_id
1 'polypeptide(L)'
;MERIKLFNEDNLEVMKRLPDESIDVICIDPPYLYLKNQKLERPFDEHKFFSECRRLLTKNGFIVMFGRGESFYRWNTILSDLKFNFKEEIVWNKRRVSSPVSAIGRVHETISIFCKGSGKINNVKVCYGEMKAFDQDKVYEDIKRLKGLFNRGRAYDKVVENLKKADANIDYSHGKLENNYKTTQQTDQPLRCISTYTLLALENGVREQTIISDNGGHYSNIHPTQKPVRLLERLLALVIPETKPREEIVIADFFGGSMSCMEAVHNMGMQGIACEIDQEYFELGKTRIEKLQPLQPELFR
;
A
#
# COMPACT_ATOMS: atom_id res chain seq x y z
N MET A 1 2.98 -21.20 18.16
CA MET A 1 1.63 -20.65 18.00
C MET A 1 1.44 -20.30 16.54
N GLU A 2 0.25 -20.52 15.99
CA GLU A 2 -0.11 -20.14 14.62
C GLU A 2 -0.02 -18.60 14.48
N ARG A 3 0.74 -18.10 13.49
CA ARG A 3 0.97 -16.65 13.30
C ARG A 3 -0.29 -15.93 12.79
N ILE A 4 -1.20 -16.66 12.15
CA ILE A 4 -2.43 -16.13 11.57
C ILE A 4 -3.61 -16.79 12.27
N LYS A 5 -4.52 -15.97 12.80
CA LYS A 5 -5.76 -16.41 13.44
C LYS A 5 -6.95 -16.09 12.53
N LEU A 6 -7.68 -17.12 12.12
CA LEU A 6 -8.83 -16.99 11.23
C LEU A 6 -10.13 -17.30 11.98
N PHE A 7 -11.15 -16.47 11.80
CA PHE A 7 -12.47 -16.63 12.42
C PHE A 7 -13.58 -16.67 11.36
N ASN A 8 -14.42 -17.70 11.38
CA ASN A 8 -15.64 -17.72 10.56
C ASN A 8 -16.82 -17.16 11.36
N GLU A 9 -16.88 -15.83 11.45
CA GLU A 9 -17.83 -15.13 12.32
C GLU A 9 -18.05 -13.70 11.85
N ASP A 10 -19.09 -13.05 12.35
CA ASP A 10 -19.29 -11.63 12.18
C ASP A 10 -18.14 -10.82 12.80
N ASN A 11 -17.72 -9.76 12.10
CA ASN A 11 -16.56 -8.99 12.50
C ASN A 11 -16.71 -8.32 13.85
N LEU A 12 -17.90 -7.81 14.21
CA LEU A 12 -18.11 -7.14 15.48
C LEU A 12 -18.04 -8.11 16.65
N GLU A 13 -18.47 -9.36 16.48
CA GLU A 13 -18.34 -10.39 17.51
C GLU A 13 -16.87 -10.79 17.73
N VAL A 14 -16.08 -10.84 16.65
CA VAL A 14 -14.63 -11.04 16.75
C VAL A 14 -13.98 -9.86 17.47
N MET A 15 -14.25 -8.63 17.03
CA MET A 15 -13.64 -7.42 17.57
C MET A 15 -13.88 -7.26 19.08
N LYS A 16 -15.09 -7.55 19.59
CA LYS A 16 -15.43 -7.49 21.02
C LYS A 16 -14.50 -8.32 21.92
N ARG A 17 -13.94 -9.42 21.41
CA ARG A 17 -13.07 -10.33 22.17
C ARG A 17 -11.61 -9.90 22.15
N LEU A 18 -11.24 -8.98 21.26
CA LEU A 18 -9.87 -8.52 21.09
C LEU A 18 -9.56 -7.39 22.09
N PRO A 19 -8.38 -7.40 22.74
CA PRO A 19 -7.99 -6.34 23.66
C PRO A 19 -7.85 -4.98 22.97
N ASP A 20 -8.06 -3.91 23.73
CA ASP A 20 -7.75 -2.55 23.31
C ASP A 20 -6.28 -2.43 22.90
N GLU A 21 -6.01 -1.59 21.91
CA GLU A 21 -4.64 -1.27 21.46
C GLU A 21 -3.76 -2.51 21.16
N SER A 22 -4.35 -3.55 20.59
CA SER A 22 -3.68 -4.83 20.30
C SER A 22 -3.30 -5.02 18.83
N ILE A 23 -3.71 -4.12 17.93
CA ILE A 23 -3.49 -4.22 16.48
C ILE A 23 -2.67 -3.02 15.98
N ASP A 24 -1.61 -3.28 15.21
CA ASP A 24 -0.76 -2.23 14.65
C ASP A 24 -1.35 -1.65 13.36
N VAL A 25 -1.93 -2.50 12.51
CA VAL A 25 -2.55 -2.07 11.24
C VAL A 25 -3.86 -2.82 11.02
N ILE A 26 -4.91 -2.09 10.66
CA ILE A 26 -6.16 -2.65 10.14
C ILE A 26 -6.18 -2.39 8.63
N CYS A 27 -6.13 -3.44 7.82
CA CYS A 27 -6.16 -3.36 6.36
C CYS A 27 -7.46 -4.02 5.87
N ILE A 28 -8.38 -3.24 5.29
CA ILE A 28 -9.76 -3.68 5.06
C ILE A 28 -10.26 -3.35 3.65
N ASP A 29 -11.11 -4.24 3.15
CA ASP A 29 -11.86 -4.11 1.90
C ASP A 29 -13.36 -4.36 2.16
N PRO A 30 -14.09 -3.40 2.78
CA PRO A 30 -15.48 -3.60 3.15
C PRO A 30 -16.42 -3.67 1.92
N PRO A 31 -17.67 -4.15 2.05
CA PRO A 31 -18.64 -4.10 0.94
C PRO A 31 -19.03 -2.65 0.60
N TYR A 32 -18.82 -2.20 -0.65
CA TYR A 32 -19.02 -0.78 -1.01
C TYR A 32 -20.47 -0.44 -1.41
N LEU A 33 -21.37 -1.42 -1.44
CA LEU A 33 -22.78 -1.28 -1.84
C LEU A 33 -23.01 -0.83 -3.29
N TYR A 34 -22.09 -1.16 -4.20
CA TYR A 34 -22.14 -0.83 -5.62
C TYR A 34 -22.30 -2.04 -6.54
N LEU A 35 -21.94 -3.25 -6.09
CA LEU A 35 -22.08 -4.47 -6.88
C LEU A 35 -23.50 -5.04 -6.77
N LYS A 36 -24.15 -5.24 -7.92
CA LYS A 36 -25.47 -5.87 -7.98
C LYS A 36 -25.32 -7.40 -7.98
N ASN A 37 -26.19 -8.09 -7.25
CA ASN A 37 -26.26 -9.56 -7.18
C ASN A 37 -25.02 -10.27 -6.59
N GLN A 38 -24.21 -9.57 -5.80
CA GLN A 38 -23.13 -10.20 -5.04
C GLN A 38 -23.61 -10.49 -3.61
N LYS A 39 -23.49 -11.75 -3.17
CA LYS A 39 -23.95 -12.24 -1.86
C LYS A 39 -23.43 -11.43 -0.66
N LEU A 40 -22.19 -10.94 -0.76
CA LEU A 40 -21.51 -10.22 0.33
C LEU A 40 -21.63 -8.70 0.23
N GLU A 41 -22.28 -8.17 -0.80
CA GLU A 41 -22.51 -6.73 -0.92
C GLU A 41 -23.71 -6.34 -0.05
N ARG A 42 -23.47 -6.21 1.25
CA ARG A 42 -24.50 -5.95 2.28
C ARG A 42 -24.08 -4.83 3.23
N PRO A 43 -25.02 -4.06 3.78
CA PRO A 43 -24.71 -3.02 4.76
C PRO A 43 -24.19 -3.63 6.07
N PHE A 44 -23.40 -2.86 6.81
CA PHE A 44 -22.94 -3.15 8.16
C PHE A 44 -23.04 -1.90 9.03
N ASP A 45 -22.93 -2.05 10.36
CA ASP A 45 -22.93 -0.91 11.28
C ASP A 45 -21.55 -0.22 11.24
N GLU A 46 -21.42 0.74 10.34
CA GLU A 46 -20.15 1.41 10.04
C GLU A 46 -19.64 2.24 11.21
N HIS A 47 -20.52 2.95 11.93
CA HIS A 47 -20.12 3.75 13.08
C HIS A 47 -19.56 2.87 14.18
N LYS A 48 -20.23 1.75 14.48
CA LYS A 48 -19.75 0.79 15.47
C LYS A 48 -18.46 0.12 15.02
N PHE A 49 -18.39 -0.29 13.76
CA PHE A 49 -17.19 -0.92 13.19
C PHE A 49 -15.97 0.00 13.27
N PHE A 50 -16.05 1.24 12.78
CA PHE A 50 -14.92 2.17 12.82
C PHE A 50 -14.57 2.62 14.25
N SER A 51 -15.55 2.66 15.16
CA SER A 51 -15.28 2.88 16.59
C SER A 51 -14.47 1.73 17.20
N GLU A 52 -14.81 0.48 16.87
CA GLU A 52 -14.04 -0.69 17.28
C GLU A 52 -12.64 -0.70 16.63
N CYS A 53 -12.50 -0.30 15.36
CA CYS A 53 -11.18 -0.12 14.74
C CYS A 53 -10.32 0.86 15.55
N ARG A 54 -10.89 1.98 16.01
CA ARG A 54 -10.18 2.96 16.84
C ARG A 54 -9.76 2.38 18.19
N ARG A 55 -10.64 1.59 18.84
CA ARG A 55 -10.35 0.94 20.13
C ARG A 55 -9.18 -0.04 19.99
N LEU A 56 -9.21 -0.87 18.94
CA LEU A 56 -8.26 -1.95 18.71
C LEU A 56 -6.89 -1.49 18.23
N LEU A 57 -6.83 -0.40 17.46
CA LEU A 57 -5.54 0.11 16.97
C LEU A 57 -4.66 0.61 18.12
N THR A 58 -3.37 0.29 18.06
CA THR A 58 -2.36 0.90 18.93
C THR A 58 -2.35 2.42 18.76
N LYS A 59 -1.78 3.15 19.73
CA LYS A 59 -1.73 4.62 19.75
C LYS A 59 -1.32 5.26 18.41
N ASN A 60 -0.38 4.65 17.70
CA ASN A 60 0.11 5.11 16.39
C ASN A 60 -0.23 4.15 15.24
N GLY A 61 -1.17 3.24 15.46
CA GLY A 61 -1.63 2.28 14.48
C GLY A 61 -2.34 2.93 13.30
N PHE A 62 -2.37 2.20 12.20
CA PHE A 62 -2.90 2.67 10.92
C PHE A 62 -4.14 1.89 10.50
N ILE A 63 -5.04 2.58 9.79
CA ILE A 63 -6.08 1.94 9.00
C ILE A 63 -5.82 2.22 7.52
N VAL A 64 -5.76 1.15 6.74
CA VAL A 64 -5.65 1.16 5.28
C VAL A 64 -6.97 0.61 4.74
N MET A 65 -7.73 1.46 4.08
CA MET A 65 -9.09 1.13 3.67
C MET A 65 -9.24 1.29 2.17
N PHE A 66 -9.55 0.18 1.49
CA PHE A 66 -9.96 0.20 0.11
C PHE A 66 -11.39 0.70 0.00
N GLY A 67 -11.71 1.40 -1.09
CA GLY A 67 -13.06 1.85 -1.30
C GLY A 67 -13.37 2.35 -2.69
N ARG A 68 -14.68 2.55 -2.89
CA ARG A 68 -15.23 3.16 -4.07
C ARG A 68 -16.58 3.82 -3.78
N GLY A 69 -16.89 4.85 -4.57
CA GLY A 69 -18.21 5.47 -4.57
C GLY A 69 -18.54 6.19 -3.27
N GLU A 70 -19.83 6.40 -3.02
CA GLU A 70 -20.33 7.15 -1.87
C GLU A 70 -19.84 6.58 -0.52
N SER A 71 -19.85 5.25 -0.39
CA SER A 71 -19.41 4.56 0.82
C SER A 71 -17.99 4.95 1.22
N PHE A 72 -17.05 5.00 0.27
CA PHE A 72 -15.66 5.38 0.57
C PHE A 72 -15.53 6.81 1.13
N TYR A 73 -16.20 7.79 0.50
CA TYR A 73 -16.15 9.17 0.97
C TYR A 73 -16.80 9.30 2.35
N ARG A 74 -17.92 8.61 2.56
CA ARG A 74 -18.62 8.60 3.86
C ARG A 74 -17.77 7.96 4.95
N TRP A 75 -17.11 6.83 4.70
CA TRP A 75 -16.21 6.21 5.66
C TRP A 75 -15.01 7.10 6.01
N ASN A 76 -14.44 7.82 5.03
CA ASN A 76 -13.39 8.81 5.29
C ASN A 76 -13.85 9.92 6.25
N THR A 77 -15.11 10.37 6.12
CA THR A 77 -15.68 11.34 7.07
C THR A 77 -15.87 10.74 8.47
N ILE A 78 -16.35 9.50 8.58
CA ILE A 78 -16.48 8.80 9.88
C ILE A 78 -15.11 8.68 10.57
N LEU A 79 -14.06 8.30 9.83
CA LEU A 79 -12.70 8.23 10.38
C LEU A 79 -12.20 9.60 10.85
N SER A 80 -12.49 10.67 10.10
CA SER A 80 -12.14 12.04 10.50
C SER A 80 -12.87 12.47 11.78
N ASP A 81 -14.16 12.17 11.89
CA ASP A 81 -14.98 12.47 13.07
C ASP A 81 -14.47 11.71 14.31
N LEU A 82 -14.05 10.46 14.12
CA LEU A 82 -13.36 9.63 15.11
C LEU A 82 -11.93 10.08 15.41
N LYS A 83 -11.50 11.24 14.92
CA LYS A 83 -10.18 11.85 15.19
C LYS A 83 -9.01 10.98 14.73
N PHE A 84 -9.18 10.26 13.63
CA PHE A 84 -8.04 9.75 12.88
C PHE A 84 -7.40 10.88 12.06
N ASN A 85 -6.07 10.84 11.95
CA ASN A 85 -5.32 11.75 11.10
C ASN A 85 -5.21 11.15 9.70
N PHE A 86 -5.76 11.84 8.70
CA PHE A 86 -5.53 11.48 7.29
C PHE A 86 -4.03 11.58 6.97
N LYS A 87 -3.51 10.59 6.25
CA LYS A 87 -2.09 10.52 5.89
C LYS A 87 -1.88 10.61 4.40
N GLU A 88 -2.60 9.80 3.63
CA GLU A 88 -2.47 9.80 2.17
C GLU A 88 -3.66 9.12 1.49
N GLU A 89 -3.86 9.46 0.22
CA GLU A 89 -4.71 8.72 -0.72
C GLU A 89 -3.82 8.00 -1.75
N ILE A 90 -4.07 6.70 -1.93
CA ILE A 90 -3.43 5.88 -2.95
C ILE A 90 -4.46 5.48 -4.00
N VAL A 91 -4.11 5.65 -5.28
CA VAL A 91 -4.89 5.17 -6.42
C VAL A 91 -4.29 3.86 -6.89
N TRP A 92 -5.05 2.78 -6.73
CA TRP A 92 -4.69 1.49 -7.33
C TRP A 92 -5.14 1.48 -8.80
N ASN A 93 -4.17 1.61 -9.71
CA ASN A 93 -4.39 1.50 -11.15
C ASN A 93 -4.41 0.03 -11.58
N LYS A 94 -5.59 -0.46 -11.95
CA LYS A 94 -5.84 -1.82 -12.45
C LYS A 94 -5.37 -2.03 -13.88
N ARG A 95 -4.99 -0.96 -14.59
CA ARG A 95 -4.60 -0.87 -16.02
C ARG A 95 -5.66 -1.28 -17.03
N ARG A 96 -6.49 -2.27 -16.72
CA ARG A 96 -7.53 -2.80 -17.58
C ARG A 96 -8.87 -2.21 -17.18
N VAL A 97 -9.63 -1.80 -18.20
CA VAL A 97 -11.01 -1.35 -18.03
C VAL A 97 -11.87 -2.54 -17.64
N SER A 98 -12.67 -2.39 -16.58
CA SER A 98 -13.54 -3.48 -16.12
C SER A 98 -14.70 -3.80 -17.08
N SER A 99 -15.15 -2.85 -17.88
CA SER A 99 -16.22 -3.05 -18.87
C SER A 99 -16.06 -2.14 -20.09
N PRO A 100 -15.93 -2.70 -21.31
CA PRO A 100 -15.72 -1.92 -22.54
C PRO A 100 -16.99 -1.17 -22.99
N VAL A 101 -18.16 -1.52 -22.45
CA VAL A 101 -19.45 -0.95 -22.84
C VAL A 101 -19.95 0.14 -21.89
N SER A 102 -19.20 0.42 -20.82
CA SER A 102 -19.56 1.48 -19.87
C SER A 102 -19.20 2.86 -20.42
N ALA A 103 -20.04 3.87 -20.16
CA ALA A 103 -19.80 5.26 -20.61
C ALA A 103 -18.46 5.85 -20.11
N ILE A 104 -17.94 5.32 -19.00
CA ILE A 104 -16.61 5.68 -18.46
C ILE A 104 -15.86 4.37 -18.19
N GLY A 105 -14.75 4.17 -18.90
CA GLY A 105 -13.84 3.06 -18.70
C GLY A 105 -13.10 3.17 -17.37
N ARG A 106 -13.60 2.49 -16.35
CA ARG A 106 -12.99 2.52 -15.01
C ARG A 106 -11.77 1.62 -14.95
N VAL A 107 -10.66 2.19 -14.48
CA VAL A 107 -9.34 1.54 -14.44
C VAL A 107 -8.67 1.63 -13.07
N HIS A 108 -9.35 2.13 -12.04
CA HIS A 108 -8.77 2.26 -10.71
C HIS A 108 -9.75 1.97 -9.57
N GLU A 109 -9.17 1.74 -8.40
CA GLU A 109 -9.80 1.82 -7.08
C GLU A 109 -9.01 2.80 -6.21
N THR A 110 -9.63 3.27 -5.13
CA THR A 110 -9.03 4.24 -4.22
C THR A 110 -8.78 3.60 -2.87
N ILE A 111 -7.73 4.04 -2.19
CA ILE A 111 -7.31 3.55 -0.89
C ILE A 111 -6.99 4.76 -0.03
N SER A 112 -7.58 4.84 1.15
CA SER A 112 -7.27 5.87 2.14
C SER A 112 -6.37 5.30 3.23
N ILE A 113 -5.37 6.07 3.64
CA ILE A 113 -4.50 5.76 4.78
C ILE A 113 -4.76 6.78 5.89
N PHE A 114 -5.12 6.28 7.07
CA PHE A 114 -5.32 7.08 8.27
C PHE A 114 -4.51 6.52 9.44
N CYS A 115 -4.16 7.36 10.41
CA CYS A 115 -3.47 6.97 11.63
C CYS A 115 -4.25 7.42 12.87
N LYS A 116 -4.32 6.56 13.90
CA LYS A 116 -5.00 6.87 15.18
C LYS A 116 -4.34 8.05 15.90
N GLY A 117 -3.01 8.13 15.83
CA GLY A 117 -2.17 9.13 16.48
C GLY A 117 -1.24 9.83 15.49
N SER A 118 0.03 9.96 15.86
CA SER A 118 1.03 10.73 15.11
C SER A 118 2.00 9.87 14.31
N GLY A 119 1.63 8.63 13.99
CA GLY A 119 2.41 7.74 13.13
C GLY A 119 2.76 8.40 11.79
N LYS A 120 3.92 8.07 11.24
CA LYS A 120 4.40 8.58 9.95
C LYS A 120 4.39 7.45 8.92
N ILE A 121 4.13 7.80 7.67
CA ILE A 121 4.30 6.86 6.56
C ILE A 121 5.80 6.58 6.39
N ASN A 122 6.14 5.30 6.27
CA ASN A 122 7.52 4.85 6.09
C ASN A 122 8.04 5.23 4.70
N ASN A 123 9.34 5.49 4.62
CA ASN A 123 10.01 5.73 3.35
C ASN A 123 10.33 4.40 2.65
N VAL A 124 9.33 3.85 1.95
CA VAL A 124 9.45 2.59 1.22
C VAL A 124 10.03 2.83 -0.17
N LYS A 125 11.02 2.01 -0.54
CA LYS A 125 11.55 1.95 -1.90
C LYS A 125 11.15 0.63 -2.56
N VAL A 126 10.70 0.72 -3.80
CA VAL A 126 10.31 -0.40 -4.67
C VAL A 126 11.42 -0.58 -5.72
N CYS A 127 11.74 -1.82 -6.07
CA CYS A 127 12.80 -2.04 -7.05
C CYS A 127 12.46 -1.40 -8.41
N TYR A 128 13.49 -0.94 -9.11
CA TYR A 128 13.32 -0.23 -10.38
C TYR A 128 12.50 -1.01 -11.41
N GLY A 129 12.79 -2.31 -11.54
CA GLY A 129 12.08 -3.19 -12.47
C GLY A 129 10.58 -3.23 -12.19
N GLU A 130 10.19 -3.42 -10.94
CA GLU A 130 8.77 -3.44 -10.54
C GLU A 130 8.09 -2.09 -10.78
N MET A 131 8.78 -0.97 -10.48
CA MET A 131 8.25 0.37 -10.75
C MET A 131 8.05 0.63 -12.25
N LYS A 132 8.87 0.01 -13.09
CA LYS A 132 8.73 0.03 -14.56
C LYS A 132 7.80 -1.05 -15.08
N ALA A 133 7.13 -1.79 -14.21
CA ALA A 133 6.27 -2.91 -14.57
C ALA A 133 6.97 -4.03 -15.34
N PHE A 134 8.29 -4.15 -15.18
CA PHE A 134 9.16 -5.02 -15.97
C PHE A 134 8.99 -4.85 -17.49
N ASP A 135 8.56 -3.66 -17.91
CA ASP A 135 8.40 -3.27 -19.31
C ASP A 135 9.79 -3.07 -19.93
N GLN A 136 10.18 -4.03 -20.78
CA GLN A 136 11.51 -4.05 -21.40
C GLN A 136 11.76 -2.82 -22.29
N ASP A 137 10.74 -2.29 -22.96
CA ASP A 137 10.89 -1.13 -23.83
C ASP A 137 11.17 0.13 -23.02
N LYS A 138 10.46 0.31 -21.90
CA LYS A 138 10.75 1.42 -20.97
C LYS A 138 12.16 1.33 -20.39
N VAL A 139 12.59 0.13 -20.00
CA VAL A 139 13.94 -0.09 -19.47
C VAL A 139 14.99 0.18 -20.55
N TYR A 140 14.76 -0.30 -21.77
CA TYR A 140 15.65 -0.09 -22.91
C TYR A 140 15.82 1.40 -23.24
N GLU A 141 14.74 2.18 -23.29
CA GLU A 141 14.81 3.62 -23.54
C GLU A 141 15.57 4.36 -22.44
N ASP A 142 15.42 3.94 -21.18
CA ASP A 142 16.20 4.50 -20.07
C ASP A 142 17.70 4.17 -20.19
N ILE A 143 18.06 2.94 -20.59
CA ILE A 143 19.46 2.55 -20.84
C ILE A 143 20.04 3.32 -22.05
N LYS A 144 19.29 3.45 -23.14
CA LYS A 144 19.68 4.21 -24.33
C LYS A 144 19.92 5.68 -23.99
N ARG A 145 19.11 6.26 -23.12
CA ARG A 145 19.29 7.62 -22.59
C ARG A 145 20.56 7.74 -21.74
N LEU A 146 20.87 6.74 -20.90
CA LEU A 146 22.13 6.69 -20.16
C LEU A 146 23.35 6.56 -21.10
N LYS A 147 23.29 5.70 -22.12
CA LYS A 147 24.33 5.60 -23.15
C LYS A 147 24.58 6.95 -23.84
N GLY A 148 23.51 7.64 -24.22
CA GLY A 148 23.61 8.98 -24.82
C GLY A 148 24.24 10.03 -23.90
N LEU A 149 24.03 9.91 -22.58
CA LEU A 149 24.64 10.77 -21.57
C LEU A 149 26.16 10.54 -21.48
N PHE A 150 26.62 9.29 -21.43
CA PHE A 150 28.06 8.98 -21.31
C PHE A 150 28.89 9.54 -22.47
N ASN A 151 28.26 9.78 -23.62
CA ASN A 151 28.90 10.41 -24.78
C ASN A 151 28.93 11.96 -24.72
N ARG A 152 28.40 12.59 -23.66
CA ARG A 152 28.29 14.06 -23.50
C ARG A 152 29.01 14.54 -22.23
N GLY A 153 30.28 14.92 -22.34
CA GLY A 153 31.16 15.28 -21.21
C GLY A 153 30.52 16.18 -20.14
N ARG A 154 30.08 17.41 -20.49
CA ARG A 154 29.49 18.35 -19.51
C ARG A 154 28.23 17.82 -18.80
N ALA A 155 27.45 16.97 -19.46
CA ALA A 155 26.23 16.41 -18.87
C ALA A 155 26.57 15.24 -17.92
N TYR A 156 27.60 14.46 -18.26
CA TYR A 156 28.15 13.41 -17.42
C TYR A 156 28.74 13.97 -16.12
N ASP A 157 29.54 15.04 -16.19
CA ASP A 157 30.16 15.65 -15.00
C ASP A 157 29.11 16.11 -13.98
N LYS A 158 28.02 16.71 -14.47
CA LYS A 158 26.88 17.11 -13.62
C LYS A 158 26.19 15.92 -12.95
N VAL A 159 26.10 14.78 -13.63
CA VAL A 159 25.54 13.55 -13.04
C VAL A 159 26.45 13.01 -11.95
N VAL A 160 27.77 12.96 -12.19
CA VAL A 160 28.77 12.53 -11.19
C VAL A 160 28.73 13.44 -9.96
N GLU A 161 28.65 14.76 -10.15
CA GLU A 161 28.53 15.72 -9.05
C GLU A 161 27.27 15.46 -8.20
N ASN A 162 26.12 15.25 -8.86
CA ASN A 162 24.86 14.99 -8.15
C ASN A 162 24.89 13.65 -7.38
N LEU A 163 25.52 12.60 -7.93
CA LEU A 163 25.67 11.31 -7.24
C LEU A 163 26.54 11.46 -5.98
N LYS A 164 27.67 12.17 -6.07
CA LYS A 164 28.52 12.47 -4.91
C LYS A 164 27.77 13.25 -3.82
N LYS A 165 26.88 14.16 -4.22
CA LYS A 165 26.01 14.87 -3.27
C LYS A 165 25.00 13.91 -2.63
N ALA A 166 24.41 13.00 -3.39
CA ALA A 166 23.37 12.08 -2.90
C ALA A 166 23.88 11.09 -1.83
N ASP A 167 25.14 10.64 -1.93
CA ASP A 167 25.81 9.82 -0.90
C ASP A 167 26.08 10.56 0.41
N ALA A 168 26.30 11.87 0.33
CA ALA A 168 26.55 12.71 1.48
C ALA A 168 25.22 13.17 2.11
N ASN A 169 24.49 12.25 2.77
CA ASN A 169 23.30 12.52 3.62
C ASN A 169 22.66 13.90 3.37
N ILE A 170 21.97 14.08 2.24
CA ILE A 170 21.38 15.38 1.90
C ILE A 170 20.20 15.64 2.86
N ASP A 171 20.50 16.42 3.88
CA ASP A 171 19.54 17.26 4.59
C ASP A 171 18.93 18.24 3.58
N TYR A 172 17.60 18.23 3.44
CA TYR A 172 16.88 19.19 2.60
C TYR A 172 16.94 20.55 3.30
N SER A 173 18.04 21.28 3.16
CA SER A 173 18.11 22.64 3.67
C SER A 173 17.16 23.55 2.88
N HIS A 174 16.12 24.02 3.56
CA HIS A 174 15.22 25.05 3.04
C HIS A 174 15.98 26.38 2.91
N GLY A 175 16.30 26.79 1.69
CA GLY A 175 16.69 28.17 1.42
C GLY A 175 15.50 29.10 1.65
N LYS A 176 15.62 30.05 2.59
CA LYS A 176 14.71 31.19 2.68
C LYS A 176 14.90 32.06 1.45
N LEU A 177 13.86 32.24 0.66
CA LEU A 177 13.83 33.28 -0.36
C LEU A 177 13.01 34.46 0.17
N GLU A 178 13.67 35.58 0.37
CA GLU A 178 13.03 36.89 0.50
C GLU A 178 12.46 37.35 -0.85
N ASN A 179 11.56 38.33 -0.76
CA ASN A 179 10.87 39.07 -1.81
C ASN A 179 9.47 38.60 -2.23
N ASN A 180 8.59 39.59 -2.14
CA ASN A 180 7.14 39.61 -2.25
C ASN A 180 6.70 39.40 -3.70
N TYR A 181 5.69 38.54 -3.88
CA TYR A 181 5.18 37.98 -5.14
C TYR A 181 6.10 36.93 -5.79
N LYS A 182 5.79 35.64 -5.55
CA LYS A 182 6.52 34.48 -6.07
C LYS A 182 5.59 33.52 -6.81
N THR A 183 5.68 33.48 -8.13
CA THR A 183 5.49 32.23 -8.89
C THR A 183 6.77 31.42 -8.75
N THR A 184 6.69 30.23 -8.18
CA THR A 184 7.84 29.35 -7.90
C THR A 184 8.43 28.80 -9.21
N GLN A 185 9.49 29.43 -9.74
CA GLN A 185 10.50 28.72 -10.52
C GLN A 185 11.72 28.49 -9.61
N GLN A 186 11.93 27.22 -9.24
CA GLN A 186 13.12 26.79 -8.53
C GLN A 186 14.35 26.92 -9.45
N THR A 187 15.30 27.78 -9.11
CA THR A 187 16.54 27.98 -9.88
C THR A 187 17.78 27.26 -9.30
N ASP A 188 17.65 26.44 -8.26
CA ASP A 188 18.72 25.53 -7.85
C ASP A 188 18.14 24.21 -7.33
N GLN A 189 18.09 23.21 -8.22
CA GLN A 189 17.57 21.87 -7.92
C GLN A 189 18.63 20.82 -8.25
N PRO A 190 19.32 20.24 -7.26
CA PRO A 190 20.38 19.25 -7.50
C PRO A 190 19.88 17.91 -8.07
N LEU A 191 18.57 17.67 -8.19
CA LEU A 191 17.98 16.36 -8.52
C LEU A 191 17.07 16.33 -9.77
N ARG A 192 17.27 17.23 -10.74
CA ARG A 192 16.50 17.21 -12.01
C ARG A 192 17.18 16.55 -13.21
N CYS A 193 18.37 15.96 -13.06
CA CYS A 193 18.88 15.12 -14.13
C CYS A 193 18.14 13.77 -14.05
N ILE A 194 17.22 13.55 -14.99
CA ILE A 194 16.45 12.29 -15.09
C ILE A 194 17.43 11.10 -15.16
N SER A 195 18.65 11.28 -15.67
CA SER A 195 19.67 10.24 -15.72
C SER A 195 20.29 9.94 -14.35
N THR A 196 20.58 10.96 -13.54
CA THR A 196 20.97 10.75 -12.12
C THR A 196 19.87 10.00 -11.37
N TYR A 197 18.62 10.41 -11.56
CA TYR A 197 17.48 9.73 -10.95
C TYR A 197 17.39 8.26 -11.37
N THR A 198 17.54 7.95 -12.66
CA THR A 198 17.53 6.55 -13.15
C THR A 198 18.66 5.72 -12.55
N LEU A 199 19.88 6.26 -12.42
CA LEU A 199 20.99 5.54 -11.80
C LEU A 199 20.71 5.26 -10.31
N LEU A 200 20.29 6.28 -9.56
CA LEU A 200 19.90 6.11 -8.15
C LEU A 200 18.74 5.13 -7.98
N ALA A 201 17.78 5.14 -8.92
CA ALA A 201 16.64 4.24 -8.91
C ALA A 201 17.04 2.79 -9.21
N LEU A 202 17.98 2.57 -10.12
CA LEU A 202 18.53 1.24 -10.44
C LEU A 202 19.24 0.63 -9.24
N GLU A 203 20.01 1.44 -8.51
CA GLU A 203 20.79 0.99 -7.35
C GLU A 203 19.93 0.85 -6.09
N ASN A 204 19.14 1.87 -5.77
CA ASN A 204 18.48 2.00 -4.47
C ASN A 204 16.97 1.71 -4.52
N GLY A 205 16.40 1.51 -5.71
CA GLY A 205 14.96 1.50 -5.91
C GLY A 205 14.35 2.91 -5.97
N VAL A 206 13.05 2.94 -6.30
CA VAL A 206 12.24 4.14 -6.43
C VAL A 206 11.32 4.27 -5.22
N ARG A 207 11.21 5.47 -4.64
CA ARG A 207 10.21 5.73 -3.59
C ARG A 207 8.82 5.36 -4.07
N GLU A 208 8.05 4.75 -3.19
CA GLU A 208 6.65 4.40 -3.48
C GLU A 208 5.85 5.63 -3.94
N GLN A 209 4.94 5.40 -4.89
CA GLN A 209 4.16 6.44 -5.55
C GLN A 209 2.68 6.33 -5.15
N THR A 210 1.97 7.46 -5.19
CA THR A 210 0.53 7.53 -4.89
C THR A 210 -0.34 6.81 -5.92
N ILE A 211 0.21 6.46 -7.09
CA ILE A 211 -0.44 5.61 -8.08
C ILE A 211 0.30 4.29 -8.16
N ILE A 212 -0.29 3.24 -7.59
CA ILE A 212 0.27 1.89 -7.64
C ILE A 212 -0.42 1.12 -8.75
N SER A 213 0.35 0.66 -9.73
CA SER A 213 -0.21 -0.12 -10.84
C SER A 213 -0.09 -1.62 -10.61
N ASP A 214 -1.13 -2.37 -10.96
CA ASP A 214 -1.06 -3.83 -11.03
C ASP A 214 -0.11 -4.25 -12.16
N ASN A 215 0.91 -5.04 -11.84
CA ASN A 215 1.87 -5.56 -12.80
C ASN A 215 1.42 -6.86 -13.47
N GLY A 216 0.17 -7.31 -13.22
CA GLY A 216 -0.47 -8.34 -14.04
C GLY A 216 0.03 -9.76 -13.77
N GLY A 217 0.21 -10.12 -12.49
CA GLY A 217 0.37 -11.52 -12.13
C GLY A 217 -0.88 -12.31 -12.58
N HIS A 218 -0.70 -13.44 -13.27
CA HIS A 218 -1.77 -14.38 -13.51
C HIS A 218 -2.14 -15.05 -12.18
N TYR A 219 -3.11 -14.50 -11.46
CA TYR A 219 -3.63 -15.11 -10.24
C TYR A 219 -4.79 -16.05 -10.60
N SER A 220 -4.77 -17.27 -10.07
CA SER A 220 -6.01 -18.05 -9.93
C SER A 220 -6.84 -17.37 -8.84
N ASN A 221 -7.96 -16.76 -9.23
CA ASN A 221 -8.82 -16.05 -8.29
C ASN A 221 -9.75 -17.04 -7.59
N ILE A 222 -9.73 -17.03 -6.26
CA ILE A 222 -10.68 -17.79 -5.42
C ILE A 222 -11.87 -16.93 -4.97
N HIS A 223 -11.77 -15.60 -5.11
CA HIS A 223 -12.84 -14.65 -4.82
C HIS A 223 -12.98 -13.64 -5.98
N PRO A 224 -14.21 -13.19 -6.32
CA PRO A 224 -14.43 -12.23 -7.41
C PRO A 224 -13.68 -10.90 -7.24
N THR A 225 -13.46 -10.46 -5.99
CA THR A 225 -12.79 -9.19 -5.65
C THR A 225 -11.41 -9.36 -5.01
N GLN A 226 -10.75 -10.50 -5.24
CA GLN A 226 -9.42 -10.79 -4.69
C GLN A 226 -8.41 -9.68 -5.01
N LYS A 227 -7.81 -9.10 -3.97
CA LYS A 227 -6.78 -8.06 -4.09
C LYS A 227 -5.40 -8.68 -4.38
N PRO A 228 -4.56 -8.06 -5.24
CA PRO A 228 -3.20 -8.55 -5.49
C PRO A 228 -2.36 -8.53 -4.20
N VAL A 229 -1.73 -9.66 -3.86
CA VAL A 229 -0.92 -9.80 -2.64
C VAL A 229 0.23 -8.79 -2.63
N ARG A 230 0.89 -8.58 -3.77
CA ARG A 230 1.99 -7.62 -3.88
C ARG A 230 1.57 -6.18 -3.62
N LEU A 231 0.34 -5.80 -3.98
CA LEU A 231 -0.21 -4.48 -3.64
C LEU A 231 -0.35 -4.34 -2.12
N LEU A 232 -0.89 -5.36 -1.46
CA LEU A 232 -1.06 -5.39 -0.01
C LEU A 232 0.29 -5.32 0.72
N GLU A 233 1.30 -6.07 0.27
CA GLU A 233 2.66 -5.99 0.83
C GLU A 233 3.24 -4.58 0.77
N ARG A 234 3.08 -3.90 -0.37
CA ARG A 234 3.55 -2.52 -0.56
C ARG A 234 2.82 -1.53 0.34
N LEU A 235 1.50 -1.66 0.46
CA LEU A 235 0.69 -0.84 1.35
C LEU A 235 1.06 -1.07 2.83
N LEU A 236 1.22 -2.33 3.26
CA LEU A 236 1.63 -2.65 4.62
C LEU A 236 3.01 -2.10 4.92
N ALA A 237 3.97 -2.20 3.99
CA ALA A 237 5.31 -1.66 4.17
C ALA A 237 5.31 -0.14 4.48
N LEU A 238 4.33 0.61 3.97
CA LEU A 238 4.18 2.05 4.22
C LEU A 238 3.74 2.40 5.65
N VAL A 239 3.06 1.48 6.35
CA VAL A 239 2.29 1.82 7.56
C VAL A 239 2.63 0.99 8.81
N ILE A 240 3.36 -0.11 8.65
CA ILE A 240 3.82 -0.91 9.79
C ILE A 240 4.84 -0.17 10.66
N PRO A 241 4.90 -0.43 11.98
CA PRO A 241 5.90 0.19 12.84
C PRO A 241 7.32 -0.28 12.53
N GLU A 242 8.25 0.66 12.30
CA GLU A 242 9.69 0.35 12.10
C GLU A 242 10.41 0.00 13.42
N THR A 243 9.84 0.39 14.55
CA THR A 243 10.45 0.20 15.88
C THR A 243 10.12 -1.14 16.53
N LYS A 244 9.35 -2.00 15.85
CA LYS A 244 8.84 -3.27 16.40
C LYS A 244 9.35 -4.45 15.56
N PRO A 245 9.81 -5.56 16.19
CA PRO A 245 10.18 -6.77 15.45
C PRO A 245 9.03 -7.27 14.59
N ARG A 246 9.30 -7.75 13.37
CA ARG A 246 8.28 -8.11 12.37
C ARG A 246 7.30 -9.15 12.89
N GLU A 247 7.82 -10.16 13.57
CA GLU A 247 7.12 -11.27 14.18
C GLU A 247 6.19 -10.86 15.33
N GLU A 248 6.30 -9.63 15.84
CA GLU A 248 5.41 -9.08 16.87
C GLU A 248 4.35 -8.13 16.29
N ILE A 249 4.50 -7.69 15.03
CA ILE A 249 3.55 -6.77 14.39
C ILE A 249 2.24 -7.51 14.12
N VAL A 250 1.12 -6.94 14.55
CA VAL A 250 -0.22 -7.52 14.39
C VAL A 250 -1.01 -6.75 13.35
N ILE A 251 -1.43 -7.45 12.29
CA ILE A 251 -2.25 -6.92 11.21
C ILE A 251 -3.63 -7.58 11.28
N ALA A 252 -4.70 -6.79 11.13
CA ALA A 252 -6.06 -7.31 11.09
C ALA A 252 -6.79 -6.97 9.78
N ASP A 253 -7.56 -7.94 9.29
CA ASP A 253 -8.50 -7.79 8.18
C ASP A 253 -9.88 -8.34 8.58
N PHE A 254 -10.81 -7.45 8.84
CA PHE A 254 -12.16 -7.81 9.30
C PHE A 254 -13.15 -8.08 8.16
N PHE A 255 -12.68 -8.10 6.91
CA PHE A 255 -13.43 -8.45 5.70
C PHE A 255 -12.57 -9.40 4.84
N GLY A 256 -12.23 -10.55 5.42
CA GLY A 256 -11.15 -11.42 4.96
C GLY A 256 -11.28 -11.91 3.51
N GLY A 257 -12.48 -12.16 3.00
CA GLY A 257 -12.71 -12.59 1.62
C GLY A 257 -11.83 -13.79 1.23
N SER A 258 -10.95 -13.60 0.24
CA SER A 258 -9.96 -14.61 -0.19
C SER A 258 -8.72 -14.75 0.71
N MET A 259 -8.67 -14.05 1.85
CA MET A 259 -7.53 -14.00 2.77
C MET A 259 -6.23 -13.49 2.14
N SER A 260 -6.32 -12.63 1.12
CA SER A 260 -5.14 -12.10 0.42
C SER A 260 -4.31 -11.18 1.31
N CYS A 261 -4.94 -10.45 2.24
CA CYS A 261 -4.24 -9.69 3.26
C CYS A 261 -3.39 -10.61 4.14
N MET A 262 -3.95 -11.75 4.56
CA MET A 262 -3.23 -12.70 5.42
C MET A 262 -2.06 -13.39 4.70
N GLU A 263 -2.13 -13.60 3.37
CA GLU A 263 -0.96 -14.04 2.61
C GLU A 263 0.15 -12.99 2.60
N ALA A 264 -0.18 -11.70 2.41
CA ALA A 264 0.82 -10.63 2.49
C ALA A 264 1.44 -10.55 3.90
N VAL A 265 0.62 -10.69 4.94
CA VAL A 265 1.06 -10.75 6.35
C VAL A 265 2.02 -11.91 6.58
N HIS A 266 1.70 -13.10 6.05
CA HIS A 266 2.58 -14.27 6.07
C HIS A 266 3.91 -13.97 5.40
N ASN A 267 3.89 -13.52 4.14
CA ASN A 267 5.09 -13.22 3.35
C ASN A 267 6.02 -12.21 4.02
N MET A 268 5.45 -11.27 4.77
CA MET A 268 6.19 -10.22 5.49
C MET A 268 6.62 -10.63 6.90
N GLY A 269 6.33 -11.86 7.32
CA GLY A 269 6.76 -12.42 8.60
C GLY A 269 6.00 -11.93 9.83
N MET A 270 4.80 -11.37 9.65
CA MET A 270 4.01 -10.71 10.69
C MET A 270 2.93 -11.63 11.28
N GLN A 271 2.21 -11.15 12.30
CA GLN A 271 1.02 -11.81 12.86
C GLN A 271 -0.26 -11.28 12.21
N GLY A 272 -1.22 -12.18 11.98
CA GLY A 272 -2.47 -11.88 11.30
C GLY A 272 -3.70 -12.23 12.11
N ILE A 273 -4.74 -11.41 12.01
CA ILE A 273 -6.10 -11.70 12.47
C ILE A 273 -7.04 -11.44 11.30
N ALA A 274 -7.85 -12.42 10.91
CA ALA A 274 -8.87 -12.17 9.91
C ALA A 274 -10.20 -12.85 10.22
N CYS A 275 -11.29 -12.25 9.76
CA CYS A 275 -12.60 -12.87 9.81
C CYS A 275 -13.32 -12.79 8.47
N GLU A 276 -14.04 -13.86 8.14
CA GLU A 276 -14.91 -13.95 6.98
C GLU A 276 -16.21 -14.58 7.45
N ILE A 277 -17.34 -13.93 7.17
CA ILE A 277 -18.64 -14.41 7.65
C ILE A 277 -19.18 -15.56 6.80
N ASP A 278 -18.80 -15.60 5.52
CA ASP A 278 -19.23 -16.63 4.60
C ASP A 278 -18.40 -17.91 4.77
N GLN A 279 -19.06 -19.01 5.13
CA GLN A 279 -18.38 -20.28 5.32
C GLN A 279 -17.59 -20.73 4.09
N GLU A 280 -18.12 -20.54 2.88
CA GLU A 280 -17.47 -21.02 1.65
C GLU A 280 -16.17 -20.25 1.40
N TYR A 281 -16.22 -18.92 1.47
CA TYR A 281 -15.02 -18.11 1.31
C TYR A 281 -14.03 -18.28 2.47
N PHE A 282 -14.53 -18.48 3.68
CA PHE A 282 -13.67 -18.80 4.83
C PHE A 282 -12.87 -20.08 4.60
N GLU A 283 -13.51 -21.18 4.18
CA GLU A 283 -12.81 -22.46 3.96
C GLU A 283 -11.81 -22.38 2.79
N LEU A 284 -12.18 -21.68 1.71
CA LEU A 284 -11.28 -21.42 0.59
C LEU A 284 -10.06 -20.59 1.01
N GLY A 285 -10.30 -19.52 1.78
CA GLY A 285 -9.28 -18.65 2.33
C GLY A 285 -8.36 -19.36 3.32
N LYS A 286 -8.92 -20.18 4.21
CA LYS A 286 -8.16 -21.01 5.15
C LYS A 286 -7.26 -22.00 4.40
N THR A 287 -7.81 -22.72 3.42
CA THR A 287 -7.04 -23.64 2.57
C THR A 287 -5.88 -22.93 1.85
N ARG A 288 -6.10 -21.68 1.42
CA ARG A 288 -5.05 -20.85 0.81
C ARG A 288 -3.90 -20.60 1.79
N ILE A 289 -4.21 -20.20 3.03
CA ILE A 289 -3.21 -19.92 4.06
C ILE A 289 -2.45 -21.19 4.47
N GLU A 290 -3.14 -22.31 4.64
CA GLU A 290 -2.51 -23.60 5.01
C GLU A 290 -1.55 -24.14 3.93
N LYS A 291 -1.74 -23.75 2.67
CA LYS A 291 -0.88 -24.14 1.54
C LYS A 291 0.36 -23.24 1.37
N LEU A 292 0.46 -22.15 2.12
CA LEU A 292 1.61 -21.25 2.01
C LEU A 292 2.88 -21.96 2.46
N GLN A 293 3.96 -21.74 1.70
CA GLN A 293 5.26 -22.28 2.06
C GLN A 293 5.76 -21.62 3.36
N PRO A 294 6.50 -22.35 4.21
CA PRO A 294 7.14 -21.75 5.37
C PRO A 294 8.00 -20.55 4.97
N LEU A 295 8.02 -19.53 5.83
CA LEU A 295 8.89 -18.37 5.63
C LEU A 295 10.34 -18.83 5.51
N GLN A 296 10.97 -18.49 4.39
CA GLN A 296 12.39 -18.71 4.18
C GLN A 296 13.13 -17.51 4.81
N PRO A 297 13.84 -17.69 5.95
CA PRO A 297 14.38 -16.56 6.70
C PRO A 297 15.57 -15.87 6.01
N GLU A 298 16.15 -16.46 4.97
CA GLU A 298 17.52 -16.13 4.54
C GLU A 298 17.72 -15.91 3.04
N LEU A 299 16.73 -16.10 2.17
CA LEU A 299 17.04 -16.27 0.75
C LEU A 299 17.31 -14.98 -0.04
N PHE A 300 16.87 -13.79 0.42
CA PHE A 300 17.22 -12.52 -0.24
C PHE A 300 17.26 -11.35 0.76
N ARG A 301 18.46 -10.88 1.10
CA ARG A 301 18.71 -9.56 1.70
C ARG A 301 18.95 -8.53 0.60
#